data_AF-A0AAW5FK11-F1
#
_entry.id   AF-A0AAW5FK11-F1
#
_cell.length_a   1.000
_cell.length_b   1.000
_cell.length_c   1.000
_cell.angle_alpha   90.00
_cell.angle_beta   90.00
_cell.angle_gamma   90.00
#
_symmetry.space_group_name_H-M   'P 1'
#
loop_
_entity.id
_entity.type
_entity.pdbx_description
1 polymer ?
#
loop_
_entity_poly.entity_id
_entity_poly.type
_entity_poly.pdbx_seq_one_letter_code
_entity_poly.pdbx_strand_id
1 'polypeptide(L)'
;MPAQKDNESGEEYERRVKRKREQFELVNRTPFMHVREGLTRGQNKTLRQKGVDILLAIDVFKHATSGHMSEAHIMTKDLDFFPLFEALRDTPVAVHLHCYPAETSSELMALADVVVPVNPFKILQWMHHQSKDSYVEWNIALGDVNPQKLCMIGNYEGLDFYIYQDDDMPFVGRAMAYNPSSLMRSNRWEHIVDAFEARVGKRVHLDQLNR
;
A
#
# COMPACT_ATOMS: atom_id res chain seq x y z
N MET A 1 23.30 -8.29 3.14
CA MET A 1 23.99 -7.00 3.24
C MET A 1 24.37 -6.44 1.87
N PRO A 2 24.37 -5.11 1.69
CA PRO A 2 24.74 -4.48 0.42
C PRO A 2 26.22 -4.72 0.07
N ALA A 3 26.53 -4.94 -1.21
CA ALA A 3 27.91 -4.98 -1.71
C ALA A 3 28.51 -3.56 -1.79
N GLN A 4 29.80 -3.40 -1.52
CA GLN A 4 30.51 -2.14 -1.74
C GLN A 4 30.52 -1.79 -3.24
N LYS A 5 30.22 -0.53 -3.59
CA LYS A 5 30.28 -0.08 -4.99
C LYS A 5 31.71 0.30 -5.37
N ASP A 6 32.05 0.22 -6.66
CA ASP A 6 33.42 0.46 -7.15
C ASP A 6 33.97 1.86 -6.83
N ASN A 7 33.10 2.87 -6.75
CA ASN A 7 33.43 4.28 -6.45
C ASN A 7 33.00 4.74 -5.05
N GLU A 8 32.67 3.83 -4.13
CA GLU A 8 32.21 4.17 -2.78
C GLU A 8 33.37 4.13 -1.80
N SER A 9 33.58 5.23 -1.07
CA SER A 9 34.59 5.28 0.00
C SER A 9 34.25 4.29 1.12
N GLY A 10 35.26 3.82 1.86
CA GLY A 10 35.05 2.90 2.98
C GLY A 10 34.05 3.45 4.02
N GLU A 11 34.09 4.75 4.30
CA GLU A 11 33.18 5.39 5.25
C GLU A 11 31.73 5.51 4.74
N GLU A 12 31.53 5.71 3.45
CA GLU A 12 30.19 5.71 2.84
C GLU A 12 29.59 4.30 2.84
N TYR A 13 30.41 3.30 2.53
CA TYR A 13 30.02 1.90 2.58
C TYR A 13 29.57 1.50 3.99
N GLU A 14 30.39 1.79 5.01
CA GLU A 14 30.06 1.48 6.41
C GLU A 14 28.78 2.21 6.87
N ARG A 15 28.59 3.47 6.47
CA ARG A 15 27.33 4.20 6.75
C ARG A 15 26.11 3.54 6.11
N ARG A 16 26.23 3.06 4.87
CA ARG A 16 25.14 2.37 4.16
C ARG A 16 24.84 1.00 4.77
N VAL A 17 25.87 0.24 5.11
CA VAL A 17 25.78 -1.06 5.81
C VAL A 17 25.10 -0.88 7.16
N LYS A 18 25.54 0.09 7.97
CA LYS A 18 24.95 0.41 9.27
C LYS A 18 23.47 0.77 9.14
N ARG A 19 23.12 1.69 8.24
CA ARG A 19 21.72 2.09 8.00
C ARG A 19 20.85 0.89 7.60
N LYS A 20 21.37 -0.01 6.76
CA LYS A 20 20.62 -1.20 6.33
C LYS A 20 20.42 -2.19 7.48
N ARG A 21 21.43 -2.35 8.34
CA ARG A 21 21.33 -3.19 9.54
C ARG A 21 20.31 -2.62 10.53
N GLU A 22 20.36 -1.32 10.80
CA GLU A 22 19.37 -0.63 11.65
C GLU A 22 17.95 -0.81 11.10
N GLN A 23 17.76 -0.73 9.78
CA GLN A 23 16.46 -1.01 9.15
C GLN A 23 16.01 -2.46 9.38
N PHE A 24 16.89 -3.45 9.20
CA PHE A 24 16.55 -4.85 9.44
C PHE A 24 16.26 -5.16 10.89
N GLU A 25 17.01 -4.57 11.82
CA GLU A 25 16.76 -4.66 13.26
C GLU A 25 15.41 -4.05 13.62
N LEU A 26 15.05 -2.91 13.04
CA LEU A 26 13.74 -2.30 13.24
C LEU A 26 12.61 -3.23 12.77
N VAL A 27 12.72 -3.79 11.56
CA VAL A 27 11.72 -4.74 11.04
C VAL A 27 11.60 -5.97 11.93
N ASN A 28 12.71 -6.56 12.36
CA ASN A 28 12.70 -7.73 13.26
C ASN A 28 12.15 -7.44 14.66
N ARG A 29 12.17 -6.17 15.11
CA ARG A 29 11.57 -5.75 16.38
C ARG A 29 10.07 -5.48 16.26
N THR A 30 9.56 -5.26 15.05
CA THR A 30 8.13 -5.10 14.81
C THR A 30 7.42 -6.45 15.05
N PRO A 31 6.35 -6.48 15.86
CA PRO A 31 5.59 -7.70 16.09
C PRO A 31 5.17 -8.38 14.78
N PHE A 32 5.27 -9.71 14.74
CA PHE A 32 4.89 -10.55 13.60
C PHE A 32 5.70 -10.33 12.31
N MET A 33 6.81 -9.60 12.37
CA MET A 33 7.68 -9.35 11.23
C MET A 33 9.04 -10.02 11.43
N HIS A 34 9.51 -10.70 10.40
CA HIS A 34 10.81 -11.37 10.39
C HIS A 34 11.54 -11.09 9.09
N VAL A 35 12.81 -10.68 9.19
CA VAL A 35 13.69 -10.49 8.04
C VAL A 35 14.35 -11.82 7.71
N ARG A 36 14.25 -12.22 6.44
CA ARG A 36 15.05 -13.31 5.87
C ARG A 36 16.24 -12.75 5.11
N GLU A 37 17.43 -13.17 5.51
CA GLU A 37 18.68 -12.83 4.82
C GLU A 37 19.17 -14.03 4.02
N GLY A 38 19.52 -13.80 2.76
CA GLY A 38 20.10 -14.82 1.90
C GLY A 38 21.58 -15.03 2.19
N LEU A 39 22.15 -16.07 1.59
CA LEU A 39 23.58 -16.33 1.67
C LEU A 39 24.33 -15.24 0.90
N THR A 40 25.31 -14.62 1.57
CA THR A 40 26.22 -13.70 0.89
C THR A 40 27.27 -14.54 0.16
N ARG A 41 27.23 -14.56 -1.18
CA ARG A 41 28.21 -15.26 -2.01
C ARG A 41 28.88 -14.29 -3.00
N GLY A 42 30.21 -14.30 -3.02
CA GLY A 42 31.06 -13.54 -3.94
C GLY A 42 32.54 -13.59 -3.52
N GLN A 43 33.46 -13.40 -4.46
CA GLN A 43 34.88 -13.10 -4.17
C GLN A 43 35.09 -11.59 -4.35
N ASN A 44 35.75 -10.93 -3.39
CA ASN A 44 36.00 -9.48 -3.39
C ASN A 44 34.73 -8.61 -3.62
N LYS A 45 34.84 -7.49 -4.34
CA LYS A 45 33.88 -6.37 -4.47
C LYS A 45 32.46 -6.72 -5.00
N THR A 46 32.12 -7.99 -5.22
CA THR A 46 30.82 -8.44 -5.76
C THR A 46 30.10 -9.42 -4.82
N LEU A 47 30.00 -9.07 -3.54
CA LEU A 47 29.15 -9.80 -2.59
C LEU A 47 27.66 -9.58 -2.93
N ARG A 48 27.00 -10.55 -3.57
CA ARG A 48 25.54 -10.53 -3.77
C ARG A 48 24.87 -11.49 -2.79
N GLN A 49 23.75 -11.06 -2.20
CA GLN A 49 22.85 -12.00 -1.53
C GLN A 49 22.15 -12.84 -2.60
N LYS A 50 22.23 -14.17 -2.44
CA LYS A 50 21.54 -15.13 -3.30
C LYS A 50 20.59 -15.99 -2.48
N GLY A 51 19.50 -16.44 -3.10
CA GLY A 51 18.58 -17.42 -2.53
C GLY A 51 17.56 -16.85 -1.54
N VAL A 52 17.38 -15.53 -1.46
CA VAL A 52 16.35 -14.93 -0.60
C VAL A 52 14.96 -15.32 -1.08
N ASP A 53 14.74 -15.21 -2.38
CA ASP A 53 13.59 -15.72 -3.14
C ASP A 53 13.23 -17.17 -2.76
N ILE A 54 14.22 -18.06 -2.82
CA ILE A 54 14.04 -19.48 -2.48
C ILE A 54 13.66 -19.65 -1.01
N LEU A 55 14.33 -18.93 -0.10
CA LEU A 55 14.04 -19.02 1.34
C LEU A 55 12.62 -18.54 1.65
N LEU A 56 12.17 -17.44 1.02
CA LEU A 56 10.82 -16.93 1.16
C LEU A 56 9.79 -17.94 0.60
N ALA A 57 10.06 -18.53 -0.57
CA ALA A 57 9.19 -19.54 -1.16
C ALA A 57 9.06 -20.78 -0.26
N ILE A 58 10.17 -21.28 0.28
CA ILE A 58 10.15 -22.43 1.20
C ILE A 58 9.34 -22.12 2.46
N ASP A 59 9.51 -20.92 3.04
CA ASP A 59 8.75 -20.52 4.24
C ASP A 59 7.24 -20.50 3.96
N VAL A 60 6.82 -19.82 2.88
CA VAL A 60 5.40 -19.74 2.48
C VAL A 60 4.82 -21.14 2.28
N PHE A 61 5.52 -21.98 1.52
CA PHE A 61 5.07 -23.34 1.24
C PHE A 61 4.99 -24.21 2.50
N LYS A 62 5.95 -24.09 3.41
CA LYS A 62 5.95 -24.81 4.69
C LYS A 62 4.75 -24.40 5.56
N HIS A 63 4.44 -23.10 5.63
CA HIS A 63 3.29 -22.62 6.38
C HIS A 63 1.95 -23.07 5.77
N ALA A 64 1.85 -23.10 4.44
CA ALA A 64 0.68 -23.57 3.73
C ALA A 64 0.41 -25.06 3.97
N THR A 65 1.45 -25.90 3.84
CA THR A 65 1.35 -27.35 4.00
C THR A 65 1.17 -27.79 5.46
N SER A 66 1.64 -27.01 6.43
CA SER A 66 1.48 -27.31 7.86
C SER A 66 0.10 -26.93 8.42
N GLY A 67 -0.77 -26.29 7.62
CA GLY A 67 -2.08 -25.81 8.09
C GLY A 67 -2.00 -24.61 9.04
N HIS A 68 -0.87 -23.90 9.07
CA HIS A 68 -0.67 -22.72 9.92
C HIS A 68 -1.06 -21.41 9.24
N MET A 69 -1.58 -21.47 8.01
CA MET A 69 -1.89 -20.33 7.17
C MET A 69 -3.13 -20.66 6.36
N SER A 70 -4.10 -19.75 6.33
CA SER A 70 -5.29 -19.82 5.47
C SER A 70 -5.17 -18.90 4.25
N GLU A 71 -4.38 -17.83 4.36
CA GLU A 71 -4.17 -16.84 3.31
C GLU A 71 -2.69 -16.51 3.19
N ALA A 72 -2.16 -16.51 1.97
CA ALA A 72 -0.80 -16.09 1.66
C ALA A 72 -0.83 -14.76 0.91
N HIS A 73 -0.42 -13.67 1.58
CA HIS A 73 -0.22 -12.38 0.93
C HIS A 73 1.23 -12.23 0.47
N ILE A 74 1.46 -12.32 -0.83
CA ILE A 74 2.79 -12.30 -1.43
C ILE A 74 2.94 -11.02 -2.24
N MET A 75 3.91 -10.17 -1.88
CA MET A 75 4.24 -8.96 -2.62
C MET A 75 5.47 -9.18 -3.49
N THR A 76 5.28 -9.32 -4.79
CA THR A 76 6.37 -9.53 -5.75
C THR A 76 5.95 -9.16 -7.17
N LYS A 77 6.94 -8.93 -8.03
CA LYS A 77 6.78 -8.90 -9.50
C LYS A 77 7.64 -9.96 -10.19
N ASP A 78 8.38 -10.74 -9.41
CA ASP A 78 9.42 -11.63 -9.89
C ASP A 78 8.82 -12.96 -10.33
N LEU A 79 9.03 -13.32 -11.60
CA LEU A 79 8.51 -14.54 -12.19
C LEU A 79 9.20 -15.79 -11.62
N ASP A 80 10.34 -15.64 -10.95
CA ASP A 80 11.01 -16.76 -10.26
C ASP A 80 10.15 -17.35 -9.11
N PHE A 81 9.10 -16.64 -8.68
CA PHE A 81 8.09 -17.17 -7.75
C PHE A 81 7.02 -18.05 -8.41
N PHE A 82 6.99 -18.17 -9.75
CA PHE A 82 6.00 -19.00 -10.45
C PHE A 82 5.88 -20.43 -9.88
N PRO A 83 6.99 -21.16 -9.59
CA PRO A 83 6.88 -22.51 -9.03
C PRO A 83 6.23 -22.55 -7.64
N LEU A 84 6.39 -21.49 -6.84
CA LEU A 84 5.71 -21.39 -5.53
C LEU A 84 4.20 -21.28 -5.73
N PHE A 85 3.77 -20.39 -6.63
CA PHE A 85 2.34 -20.17 -6.87
C PHE A 85 1.66 -21.42 -7.43
N GLU A 86 2.30 -22.13 -8.34
CA GLU A 86 1.81 -23.45 -8.81
C GLU A 86 1.68 -24.43 -7.64
N ALA A 87 2.72 -24.55 -6.80
CA ALA A 87 2.69 -25.48 -5.66
C ALA A 87 1.63 -25.12 -4.61
N LEU A 88 1.27 -23.84 -4.47
CA LEU A 88 0.24 -23.41 -3.52
C LEU A 88 -1.18 -23.80 -3.96
N ARG A 89 -1.43 -24.03 -5.26
CA ARG A 89 -2.74 -24.48 -5.77
C ARG A 89 -3.13 -25.87 -5.24
N ASP A 90 -2.16 -26.68 -4.86
CA ASP A 90 -2.38 -27.99 -4.24
C ASP A 90 -2.66 -27.88 -2.73
N THR A 91 -2.78 -26.68 -2.20
CA THR A 91 -3.03 -26.40 -0.78
C THR A 91 -4.37 -25.66 -0.60
N PRO A 92 -5.01 -25.71 0.58
CA PRO A 92 -6.25 -24.97 0.83
C PRO A 92 -6.03 -23.47 1.08
N VAL A 93 -4.83 -22.94 0.84
CA VAL A 93 -4.49 -21.54 1.13
C VAL A 93 -4.92 -20.64 -0.01
N ALA A 94 -5.64 -19.55 0.30
CA ALA A 94 -5.94 -18.50 -0.67
C ALA A 94 -4.71 -17.63 -0.93
N VAL A 95 -4.31 -17.51 -2.20
CA VAL A 95 -3.11 -16.79 -2.62
C VAL A 95 -3.45 -15.40 -3.14
N HIS A 96 -2.96 -14.38 -2.43
CA HIS A 96 -3.11 -12.97 -2.78
C HIS A 96 -1.78 -12.41 -3.31
N LEU A 97 -1.74 -12.05 -4.59
CA LEU A 97 -0.58 -11.40 -5.21
C LEU A 97 -0.71 -9.88 -5.13
N HIS A 98 0.13 -9.23 -4.33
CA HIS A 98 0.25 -7.78 -4.26
C HIS A 98 1.32 -7.31 -5.23
N CYS A 99 0.94 -6.67 -6.33
CA CYS A 99 1.89 -6.30 -7.38
C CYS A 99 1.54 -5.00 -8.11
N TYR A 100 2.47 -4.47 -8.91
CA TYR A 100 2.15 -3.43 -9.89
C TYR A 100 1.79 -4.12 -11.22
N PRO A 101 0.50 -4.15 -11.63
CA PRO A 101 0.06 -5.05 -12.71
C PRO A 101 0.75 -4.80 -14.05
N ALA A 102 1.09 -3.55 -14.36
CA ALA A 102 1.76 -3.19 -15.60
C ALA A 102 3.23 -3.68 -15.68
N GLU A 103 3.83 -4.09 -14.55
CA GLU A 103 5.19 -4.62 -14.47
C GLU A 103 5.23 -6.10 -14.04
N THR A 104 4.08 -6.74 -13.91
CA THR A 104 3.99 -8.13 -13.42
C THR A 104 3.52 -9.03 -14.55
N SER A 105 4.15 -10.20 -14.67
CA SER A 105 3.79 -11.18 -15.71
C SER A 105 2.32 -11.63 -15.56
N SER A 106 1.63 -11.74 -16.69
CA SER A 106 0.26 -12.26 -16.77
C SER A 106 0.14 -13.69 -16.28
N GLU A 107 1.18 -14.50 -16.51
CA GLU A 107 1.28 -15.89 -16.08
C GLU A 107 1.26 -15.96 -14.55
N LEU A 108 2.08 -15.15 -13.87
CA LEU A 108 2.11 -15.11 -12.41
C LEU A 108 0.78 -14.61 -11.83
N MET A 109 0.19 -13.59 -12.45
CA MET A 109 -1.12 -13.05 -12.03
C MET A 109 -2.25 -14.10 -12.19
N ALA A 110 -2.20 -14.93 -13.22
CA ALA A 110 -3.19 -15.98 -13.45
C ALA A 110 -3.10 -17.14 -12.44
N LEU A 111 -1.98 -17.27 -11.73
CA LEU A 111 -1.82 -18.28 -10.68
C LEU A 111 -2.40 -17.86 -9.33
N ALA A 112 -2.54 -16.56 -9.08
CA ALA A 112 -3.09 -16.04 -7.84
C ALA A 112 -4.62 -16.14 -7.82
N ASP A 113 -5.19 -16.43 -6.65
CA ASP A 113 -6.65 -16.36 -6.46
C ASP A 113 -7.15 -14.92 -6.48
N VAL A 114 -6.34 -14.00 -5.92
CA VAL A 114 -6.65 -12.57 -5.88
C VAL A 114 -5.41 -11.77 -6.27
N VAL A 115 -5.54 -10.95 -7.30
CA VAL A 115 -4.54 -9.94 -7.64
C VAL A 115 -4.91 -8.62 -6.97
N VAL A 116 -4.02 -8.08 -6.15
CA VAL A 116 -4.17 -6.82 -5.43
C VAL A 116 -3.20 -5.80 -6.01
N PRO A 117 -3.69 -4.84 -6.83
CA PRO A 117 -2.84 -3.78 -7.36
C PRO A 117 -2.26 -2.92 -6.24
N VAL A 118 -0.92 -2.81 -6.20
CA VAL A 118 -0.19 -1.93 -5.32
C VAL A 118 0.04 -0.61 -6.05
N ASN A 119 -0.53 0.44 -5.50
CA ASN A 119 -0.31 1.82 -5.92
C ASN A 119 -0.07 2.69 -4.68
N PRO A 120 0.40 3.94 -4.84
CA PRO A 120 0.64 4.81 -3.69
C PRO A 120 -0.55 4.95 -2.74
N PHE A 121 -1.80 4.90 -3.23
CA PHE A 121 -2.99 4.96 -2.38
C PHE A 121 -3.18 3.71 -1.53
N LYS A 122 -2.94 2.54 -2.10
CA LYS A 122 -3.01 1.28 -1.36
C LYS A 122 -2.01 1.27 -0.21
N ILE A 123 -0.82 1.81 -0.46
CA ILE A 123 0.22 1.99 0.57
C ILE A 123 -0.24 2.99 1.62
N LEU A 124 -0.78 4.16 1.22
CA LEU A 124 -1.38 5.12 2.16
C LEU A 124 -2.47 4.47 3.00
N GLN A 125 -3.40 3.74 2.39
CA GLN A 125 -4.47 3.03 3.09
C GLN A 125 -3.92 2.03 4.12
N TRP A 126 -2.86 1.29 3.80
CA TRP A 126 -2.22 0.39 4.77
C TRP A 126 -1.53 1.13 5.91
N MET A 127 -0.87 2.25 5.61
CA MET A 127 -0.26 3.11 6.64
C MET A 127 -1.31 3.81 7.51
N HIS A 128 -2.50 4.05 6.96
CA HIS A 128 -3.63 4.69 7.63
C HIS A 128 -4.67 3.69 8.16
N HIS A 129 -4.38 2.39 8.13
CA HIS A 129 -5.30 1.39 8.67
C HIS A 129 -5.42 1.55 10.20
N GLN A 130 -6.52 2.21 10.57
CA GLN A 130 -7.10 2.46 11.89
C GLN A 130 -6.46 3.60 12.71
N SER A 131 -6.87 4.85 12.43
CA SER A 131 -7.43 5.61 13.55
C SER A 131 -8.93 5.33 13.60
N LYS A 132 -9.51 5.15 14.79
CA LYS A 132 -10.97 5.15 14.96
C LYS A 132 -11.59 6.51 14.57
N ASP A 133 -10.74 7.51 14.35
CA ASP A 133 -11.11 8.89 14.01
C ASP A 133 -11.37 9.10 12.51
N SER A 134 -11.09 8.10 11.65
CA SER A 134 -11.31 8.18 10.19
C SER A 134 -12.73 7.89 9.73
N TYR A 135 -13.71 8.09 10.61
CA TYR A 135 -15.12 7.86 10.32
C TYR A 135 -15.64 8.83 9.27
N VAL A 136 -16.16 8.28 8.16
CA VAL A 136 -16.85 9.02 7.11
C VAL A 136 -18.27 8.50 6.98
N GLU A 137 -19.24 9.38 7.27
CA GLU A 137 -20.65 9.12 7.01
C GLU A 137 -20.99 9.45 5.56
N TRP A 138 -21.82 8.62 4.92
CA TRP A 138 -22.25 8.80 3.53
C TRP A 138 -23.77 9.00 3.44
N ASN A 139 -24.20 9.70 2.40
CA ASN A 139 -25.60 9.97 2.07
C ASN A 139 -26.35 10.78 3.14
N ILE A 140 -25.67 11.77 3.73
CA ILE A 140 -26.32 12.71 4.65
C ILE A 140 -27.25 13.68 3.90
N ALA A 141 -28.15 14.35 4.63
CA ALA A 141 -29.14 15.25 4.04
C ALA A 141 -28.51 16.54 3.49
N LEU A 142 -29.02 17.04 2.36
CA LEU A 142 -28.52 18.25 1.71
C LEU A 142 -28.68 19.52 2.56
N GLY A 143 -29.59 19.48 3.55
CA GLY A 143 -29.86 20.60 4.47
C GLY A 143 -28.68 20.98 5.36
N ASP A 144 -27.68 20.11 5.49
CA ASP A 144 -26.48 20.36 6.31
C ASP A 144 -25.37 21.10 5.54
N VAL A 145 -25.53 21.32 4.22
CA VAL A 145 -24.52 22.02 3.40
C VAL A 145 -24.89 23.48 3.28
N ASN A 146 -24.06 24.35 3.86
CA ASN A 146 -24.11 25.79 3.61
C ASN A 146 -23.15 26.16 2.45
N PRO A 147 -23.66 26.53 1.25
CA PRO A 147 -22.80 26.82 0.10
C PRO A 147 -21.84 28.00 0.32
N GLN A 148 -22.17 28.93 1.24
CA GLN A 148 -21.32 30.08 1.57
C GLN A 148 -20.09 29.69 2.41
N LYS A 149 -20.09 28.48 2.96
CA LYS A 149 -19.04 27.92 3.81
C LYS A 149 -18.11 26.98 3.03
N LEU A 150 -18.01 27.17 1.71
CA LEU A 150 -17.06 26.45 0.86
C LEU A 150 -15.62 26.77 1.27
N CYS A 151 -14.87 25.73 1.60
CA CYS A 151 -13.49 25.81 2.11
C CYS A 151 -12.47 25.38 1.05
N MET A 152 -12.75 24.29 0.33
CA MET A 152 -11.86 23.79 -0.73
C MET A 152 -12.66 23.35 -1.95
N ILE A 153 -12.03 23.50 -3.12
CA ILE A 153 -12.51 22.96 -4.38
C ILE A 153 -11.45 22.01 -4.88
N GLY A 154 -11.87 20.82 -5.29
CA GLY A 154 -11.03 19.87 -5.97
C GLY A 154 -11.56 19.55 -7.35
N ASN A 155 -10.67 19.07 -8.21
CA ASN A 155 -11.04 18.53 -9.49
C ASN A 155 -10.83 17.01 -9.52
N TYR A 156 -11.86 16.31 -9.98
CA TYR A 156 -11.87 14.89 -10.26
C TYR A 156 -12.30 14.69 -11.71
N GLU A 157 -11.38 14.30 -12.59
CA GLU A 157 -11.66 14.02 -14.01
C GLU A 157 -12.46 15.12 -14.73
N GLY A 158 -12.18 16.39 -14.44
CA GLY A 158 -12.90 17.52 -15.01
C GLY A 158 -14.24 17.86 -14.33
N LEU A 159 -14.61 17.15 -13.26
CA LEU A 159 -15.78 17.41 -12.42
C LEU A 159 -15.34 17.90 -11.04
N ASP A 160 -16.10 18.85 -10.50
CA ASP A 160 -15.73 19.45 -9.23
C ASP A 160 -16.08 18.56 -8.03
N PHE A 161 -15.22 18.67 -7.02
CA PHE A 161 -15.35 18.10 -5.68
C PHE A 161 -15.31 19.24 -4.67
N TYR A 162 -16.36 19.42 -3.90
CA TYR A 162 -16.46 20.55 -2.97
C TYR A 162 -16.33 20.08 -1.53
N ILE A 163 -15.55 20.81 -0.73
CA ILE A 163 -15.45 20.61 0.72
C ILE A 163 -15.94 21.88 1.42
N TYR A 164 -16.95 21.71 2.26
CA TYR A 164 -17.56 22.75 3.07
C TYR A 164 -17.15 22.60 4.53
N GLN A 165 -16.94 23.70 5.22
CA GLN A 165 -16.65 23.75 6.65
C GLN A 165 -17.33 24.97 7.27
N ASP A 166 -18.24 24.74 8.22
CA ASP A 166 -18.80 25.78 9.07
C ASP A 166 -18.10 25.80 10.43
N ASP A 167 -18.20 26.92 11.14
CA ASP A 167 -17.62 27.08 12.46
C ASP A 167 -18.29 26.08 13.42
N ASP A 168 -17.48 25.29 14.13
CA ASP A 168 -17.89 24.21 15.03
C ASP A 168 -18.60 22.98 14.40
N MET A 169 -18.65 22.87 13.07
CA MET A 169 -19.27 21.73 12.37
C MET A 169 -18.24 20.81 11.69
N PRO A 170 -18.53 19.49 11.57
CA PRO A 170 -17.73 18.59 10.76
C PRO A 170 -17.67 19.02 9.29
N PHE A 171 -16.59 18.64 8.61
CA PHE A 171 -16.46 18.85 7.17
C PHE A 171 -17.53 18.08 6.41
N VAL A 172 -18.03 18.70 5.33
CA VAL A 172 -18.95 18.05 4.39
C VAL A 172 -18.36 18.04 2.99
N GLY A 173 -18.30 16.86 2.37
CA GLY A 173 -17.83 16.67 1.01
C GLY A 173 -18.98 16.42 0.05
N ARG A 174 -18.88 16.99 -1.15
CA ARG A 174 -19.82 16.77 -2.25
C ARG A 174 -19.07 16.51 -3.55
N ALA A 175 -19.32 15.37 -4.18
CA ALA A 175 -18.74 15.02 -5.46
C ALA A 175 -19.77 15.11 -6.59
N MET A 176 -19.45 15.87 -7.64
CA MET A 176 -20.33 15.98 -8.82
C MET A 176 -20.23 14.76 -9.76
N ALA A 177 -19.22 13.90 -9.57
CA ALA A 177 -18.88 12.81 -10.48
C ALA A 177 -19.66 11.50 -10.30
N TYR A 178 -20.18 11.25 -9.09
CA TYR A 178 -20.76 9.94 -8.76
C TYR A 178 -22.27 10.04 -8.54
N ASN A 179 -22.67 10.85 -7.57
CA ASN A 179 -24.05 11.19 -7.30
C ASN A 179 -24.04 12.58 -6.66
N PRO A 180 -24.48 13.64 -7.35
CA PRO A 180 -24.49 15.00 -6.82
C PRO A 180 -25.29 15.17 -5.52
N SER A 181 -26.10 14.17 -5.16
CA SER A 181 -26.91 14.10 -3.94
C SER A 181 -26.22 13.33 -2.81
N SER A 182 -25.16 12.57 -3.11
CA SER A 182 -24.39 11.82 -2.12
C SER A 182 -23.39 12.73 -1.44
N LEU A 183 -23.67 13.07 -0.19
CA LEU A 183 -22.79 13.85 0.66
C LEU A 183 -21.98 12.95 1.59
N MET A 184 -20.82 13.44 1.98
CA MET A 184 -19.90 12.79 2.93
C MET A 184 -19.67 13.70 4.13
N ARG A 185 -19.53 13.16 5.33
CA ARG A 185 -19.22 13.94 6.54
C ARG A 185 -18.13 13.31 7.38
N SER A 186 -17.22 14.13 7.89
CA SER A 186 -16.11 13.73 8.78
C SER A 186 -15.61 14.91 9.58
N ASN A 187 -15.02 14.65 10.75
CA ASN A 187 -14.33 15.67 11.55
C ASN A 187 -13.04 16.19 10.89
N ARG A 188 -12.54 15.49 9.86
CA ARG A 188 -11.37 15.87 9.07
C ARG A 188 -11.68 15.75 7.59
N TRP A 189 -11.33 16.77 6.82
CA TRP A 189 -11.58 16.80 5.39
C TRP A 189 -10.75 15.77 4.62
N GLU A 190 -9.56 15.45 5.12
CA GLU A 190 -8.66 14.46 4.53
C GLU A 190 -9.35 13.10 4.41
N HIS A 191 -10.09 12.71 5.45
CA HIS A 191 -10.81 11.43 5.44
C HIS A 191 -11.92 11.39 4.38
N ILE A 192 -12.59 12.52 4.12
CA ILE A 192 -13.63 12.61 3.09
C ILE A 192 -13.02 12.38 1.72
N VAL A 193 -11.88 13.01 1.46
CA VAL A 193 -11.15 12.88 0.19
C VAL A 193 -10.63 11.45 0.06
N ASP A 194 -9.96 10.92 1.08
CA ASP A 194 -9.44 9.55 1.10
C ASP A 194 -10.54 8.52 0.87
N ALA A 195 -11.70 8.67 1.55
CA ALA A 195 -12.82 7.75 1.40
C ALA A 195 -13.45 7.84 -0.01
N PHE A 196 -13.53 9.05 -0.58
CA PHE A 196 -13.99 9.23 -1.94
C PHE A 196 -13.02 8.62 -2.96
N GLU A 197 -11.74 8.99 -2.89
CA GLU A 197 -10.66 8.47 -3.75
C GLU A 197 -10.56 6.94 -3.67
N ALA A 198 -10.66 6.37 -2.47
CA ALA A 198 -10.66 4.92 -2.27
C ALA A 198 -11.86 4.24 -2.95
N ARG A 199 -13.02 4.91 -2.98
CA ARG A 199 -14.23 4.39 -3.61
C ARG A 199 -14.18 4.49 -5.14
N VAL A 200 -13.59 5.55 -5.69
CA VAL A 200 -13.55 5.81 -7.15
C VAL A 200 -12.24 5.37 -7.82
N GLY A 201 -11.20 5.08 -7.05
CA GLY A 201 -9.91 4.58 -7.53
C GLY A 201 -9.02 5.62 -8.23
N LYS A 202 -9.27 6.93 -8.04
CA LYS A 202 -8.56 8.03 -8.72
C LYS A 202 -8.43 9.26 -7.80
N ARG A 203 -7.49 10.18 -8.10
CA ARG A 203 -7.21 11.39 -7.29
C ARG A 203 -8.23 12.49 -7.47
N VAL A 204 -8.43 13.23 -6.40
CA VAL A 204 -8.94 14.59 -6.37
C VAL A 204 -7.77 15.55 -6.22
N HIS A 205 -7.66 16.51 -7.13
CA HIS A 205 -6.67 17.59 -7.02
C HIS A 205 -7.30 18.77 -6.31
N LEU A 206 -6.90 19.04 -5.07
CA LEU A 206 -7.48 20.11 -4.25
C LEU A 206 -6.72 21.42 -4.39
N ASP A 207 -7.49 22.48 -4.59
CA ASP A 207 -7.06 23.87 -4.49
C ASP A 207 -7.70 24.49 -3.24
N GLN A 208 -6.86 24.93 -2.30
CA GLN A 208 -7.34 25.67 -1.14
C GLN A 208 -7.79 27.07 -1.57
N LEU A 209 -9.00 27.45 -1.17
CA LEU A 209 -9.45 28.83 -1.33
C LEU A 209 -8.71 29.66 -0.28
N ASN A 210 -7.81 30.54 -0.72
CA ASN A 210 -7.24 31.57 0.14
C ASN A 210 -8.40 32.42 0.68
N ARG A 211 -8.77 32.20 1.95
CA ARG A 211 -9.65 33.09 2.71
C ARG A 211 -8.80 34.00 3.58
#